data_AF-A0A6A0HB91-F1
#
_entry.id   AF-A0A6A0HB91-F1
#
_cell.length_a   1.000
_cell.length_b   1.000
_cell.length_c   1.000
_cell.angle_alpha   90.00
_cell.angle_beta   90.00
_cell.angle_gamma   90.00
#
_symmetry.space_group_name_H-M   'P 1'
#
loop_
_entity.id
_entity.type
_entity.pdbx_description
1 polymer ?
#
loop_
_entity_poly.entity_id
_entity_poly.type
_entity_poly.pdbx_seq_one_letter_code
_entity_poly.pdbx_strand_id
1 'polypeptide(L)' 'MLRKSIVFDKATPDVFYCPVEKLMTFDKMYVRARPLKKLCEFDGERLPDDYKSDCYNDVDESDFACREKKRIMVSEYLF' A
#
# COMPACT_ATOMS: atom_id res chain seq x y z
N MET A 1 17.14 5.52 -1.62
CA MET A 1 16.25 6.44 -0.88
C MET A 1 15.01 5.65 -0.44
N LEU A 2 14.57 5.82 0.81
CA LEU A 2 13.69 4.95 1.61
C LEU A 2 12.83 3.99 0.79
N ARG A 3 13.29 2.73 0.73
CA ARG A 3 12.70 1.64 -0.04
C ARG A 3 11.30 1.33 0.51
N LYS A 4 10.28 1.78 -0.21
CA LYS A 4 9.01 1.07 -0.42
C LYS A 4 8.26 0.76 0.89
N SER A 5 7.46 1.73 1.30
CA SER A 5 6.64 1.82 2.51
C SER A 5 5.52 0.79 2.66
N ILE A 6 5.32 -0.14 1.72
CA ILE A 6 4.21 -1.10 1.78
C ILE A 6 4.76 -2.48 2.15
N VAL A 7 4.23 -3.05 3.23
CA VAL A 7 4.57 -4.39 3.69
C VAL A 7 3.42 -5.34 3.36
N PHE A 8 3.77 -6.51 2.85
CA PHE A 8 2.84 -7.60 2.59
C PHE A 8 3.23 -8.81 3.43
N ASP A 9 2.25 -9.43 4.05
CA ASP A 9 2.43 -10.68 4.79
C ASP A 9 1.80 -11.82 4.01
N LYS A 10 2.56 -12.90 3.82
CA LYS A 10 2.08 -14.12 3.14
C LYS A 10 0.97 -14.81 3.95
N ALA A 11 0.94 -14.61 5.26
CA ALA A 11 -0.11 -15.14 6.12
C ALA A 11 -1.45 -14.40 5.91
N THR A 12 -1.42 -13.17 5.39
CA THR A 12 -2.62 -12.35 5.18
C THR A 12 -2.59 -11.70 3.78
N PRO A 13 -2.83 -12.49 2.70
CA PRO A 13 -2.76 -12.00 1.33
C PRO A 13 -3.82 -10.94 1.01
N ASP A 14 -4.93 -10.92 1.75
CA ASP A 14 -6.05 -9.99 1.56
C ASP A 14 -5.78 -8.57 2.08
N VAL A 15 -4.65 -8.33 2.77
CA VAL A 15 -4.34 -7.04 3.38
C VAL A 15 -2.90 -6.59 3.11
N PHE A 16 -2.72 -5.29 3.02
CA PHE A 16 -1.42 -4.63 2.96
C PHE A 16 -1.25 -3.71 4.16
N TYR A 17 -0.01 -3.48 4.56
CA TYR A 17 0.31 -2.61 5.68
C TYR A 17 0.98 -1.34 5.15
N CYS A 18 0.32 -0.20 5.35
CA CYS A 18 0.85 1.10 4.96
C CYS A 18 1.13 2.00 6.17
N PRO A 19 2.18 2.83 6.12
CA PRO A 19 2.49 3.79 7.18
C PRO A 19 1.40 4.85 7.28
N VAL A 20 1.07 5.23 8.51
CA VAL A 20 0.06 6.27 8.79
C VAL A 20 0.72 7.61 9.13
N GLU A 21 1.87 7.60 9.80
CA GLU A 21 2.54 8.82 10.24
C GLU A 21 4.05 8.65 10.25
N LYS A 22 4.76 9.76 10.02
CA LYS A 22 6.22 9.82 10.17
C LYS A 22 6.53 9.97 11.66
N LEU A 23 6.59 8.84 12.38
CA LEU A 23 7.11 8.88 13.75
C LEU A 23 8.53 9.46 13.77
N MET A 24 8.77 10.28 14.79
CA MET A 24 10.00 11.05 15.04
C MET A 24 11.24 10.21 15.37
N THR A 25 11.18 8.88 15.25
CA THR A 25 12.24 7.98 15.70
C THR A 25 12.54 6.94 14.63
N PHE A 26 13.83 6.82 14.26
CA PHE A 26 14.31 6.03 13.13
C PHE A 26 14.01 4.52 13.18
N ASP A 27 13.60 3.99 14.34
CA ASP A 27 13.53 2.53 14.57
C ASP A 27 12.14 1.90 14.46
N LYS A 28 11.04 2.67 14.55
CA LYS A 28 9.68 2.09 14.59
C LYS A 28 8.70 2.92 13.76
N MET A 29 8.09 2.28 12.76
CA MET A 29 7.06 2.87 11.89
C MET A 29 5.71 2.25 12.21
N TYR A 30 4.72 3.07 12.56
CA TYR A 30 3.34 2.60 12.71
C TYR A 30 2.72 2.38 11.34
N VAL A 31 2.42 1.12 11.05
CA VAL A 31 1.69 0.71 9.86
C VAL A 31 0.28 0.27 10.24
N ARG A 32 -0.68 0.53 9.35
CA ARG A 32 -2.06 0.11 9.49
C ARG A 32 -2.38 -0.92 8.42
N ALA A 33 -2.99 -2.02 8.83
CA ALA A 33 -3.53 -3.02 7.92
C ALA A 33 -4.73 -2.42 7.16
N ARG A 34 -4.69 -2.52 5.84
CA ARG A 34 -5.75 -2.10 4.92
C ARG A 34 -6.02 -3.23 3.93
N PRO A 35 -7.26 -3.40 3.47
CA PRO A 35 -7.59 -4.47 2.54
C PRO A 35 -6.94 -4.21 1.17
N LEU A 36 -6.44 -5.27 0.52
CA LEU A 36 -5.73 -5.21 -0.76
C LEU A 36 -6.53 -4.54 -1.88
N LYS A 37 -7.87 -4.56 -1.79
CA LYS A 37 -8.76 -3.84 -2.72
C LYS A 37 -8.49 -2.32 -2.76
N LYS A 38 -8.08 -1.73 -1.64
CA LYS A 38 -7.72 -0.31 -1.49
C LYS A 38 -6.28 -0.01 -1.92
N LEU A 39 -5.46 -1.05 -2.15
CA LEU A 39 -4.13 -0.84 -2.70
C LEU A 39 -4.31 -0.46 -4.16
N CYS A 40 -3.82 0.69 -4.58
CA CYS A 40 -3.94 1.17 -5.95
C CYS A 40 -5.39 1.08 -6.43
N GLU A 41 -6.29 1.74 -5.71
CA GLU A 41 -7.73 1.80 -5.97
C GLU A 41 -8.00 2.54 -7.28
N PHE A 42 -7.19 3.57 -7.58
CA PHE A 42 -7.33 4.40 -8.77
C PHE A 42 -6.36 4.03 -9.89
N ASP A 43 -5.72 2.86 -9.83
CA ASP A 43 -4.72 2.38 -10.81
C ASP A 43 -3.54 3.37 -11.04
N GLY A 44 -3.25 4.23 -10.06
CA GLY A 44 -2.25 5.31 -10.17
C GLY A 44 -2.71 6.51 -10.99
N GLU A 45 -4.01 6.63 -11.28
CA GLU A 45 -4.61 7.79 -11.92
C GLU A 45 -4.75 8.98 -10.95
N ARG A 46 -5.26 10.11 -11.48
CA ARG A 46 -5.45 11.32 -10.70
C ARG A 46 -6.51 11.09 -9.61
N LEU A 47 -6.07 11.16 -8.36
CA LEU A 47 -6.95 11.06 -7.21
C LEU A 47 -7.99 12.20 -7.23
N PRO A 48 -9.25 11.92 -6.89
CA PRO A 48 -10.28 12.96 -6.84
C PRO A 48 -9.95 13.99 -5.73
N ASP A 49 -10.43 15.23 -5.88
CA ASP A 49 -10.10 16.34 -4.97
C ASP A 49 -10.60 16.11 -3.52
N ASP A 50 -11.58 15.23 -3.33
CA ASP A 50 -12.10 14.80 -2.03
C ASP A 50 -11.45 13.51 -1.50
N TYR A 51 -10.43 12.99 -2.19
CA TYR A 51 -9.72 11.78 -1.77
C TYR A 51 -9.00 12.03 -0.45
N LYS A 52 -9.39 11.27 0.57
CA LYS A 52 -8.74 11.30 1.87
C LYS A 52 -7.62 10.28 1.89
N SER A 53 -6.38 10.75 1.83
CA SER A 53 -5.17 9.93 1.95
C SER A 53 -5.28 8.95 3.11
N ASP A 54 -5.44 7.67 2.79
CA ASP A 54 -5.60 6.59 3.77
C ASP A 54 -4.24 6.12 4.33
N CYS A 55 -3.16 6.41 3.60
CA CYS A 55 -1.77 6.08 3.87
C CYS A 55 -0.87 7.32 3.73
N TYR A 56 0.27 7.31 4.42
CA TYR A 56 1.22 8.43 4.41
C TYR A 56 1.68 8.75 2.99
N ASN A 57 1.42 9.97 2.52
CA ASN A 57 1.82 10.47 1.21
C ASN A 57 1.29 9.62 0.03
N ASP A 58 0.08 9.06 0.17
CA ASP A 58 -0.62 8.28 -0.87
C ASP A 58 0.26 7.16 -1.45
N VAL A 59 1.08 6.56 -0.59
CA VAL A 59 2.02 5.50 -1.00
C VAL A 59 1.30 4.30 -1.59
N ASP A 60 0.05 4.07 -1.18
CA ASP A 60 -0.90 3.08 -1.69
C ASP A 60 -1.35 3.33 -3.14
N GLU A 61 -1.21 4.55 -3.65
CA GLU A 61 -1.54 4.95 -5.03
C GLU A 61 -0.27 5.19 -5.88
N SER A 62 0.91 4.90 -5.32
CA SER A 62 2.15 4.99 -6.06
C SER A 62 2.27 3.90 -7.13
N ASP A 63 3.03 4.16 -8.19
CA ASP A 63 3.39 3.15 -9.20
C ASP A 63 3.90 1.83 -8.60
N PHE A 64 4.58 1.92 -7.45
CA PHE A 64 5.07 0.73 -6.74
C PHE A 64 3.92 -0.08 -6.15
N ALA A 65 2.96 0.56 -5.50
CA ALA A 65 1.77 -0.10 -4.95
C ALA A 65 0.96 -0.81 -6.03
N CYS A 66 0.76 -0.16 -7.17
CA CYS A 66 0.07 -0.73 -8.32
C CYS A 66 0.78 -1.96 -8.90
N ARG A 67 2.12 -1.93 -8.98
CA ARG A 67 2.91 -3.09 -9.42
C ARG A 67 2.82 -4.26 -8.44
N GLU A 68 2.86 -3.98 -7.14
CA GLU A 68 2.74 -5.04 -6.13
C GLU A 68 1.33 -5.62 -6.08
N LYS A 69 0.27 -4.81 -6.23
CA LYS A 69 -1.10 -5.31 -6.40
C LYS A 69 -1.18 -6.31 -7.54
N LYS A 70 -0.66 -5.93 -8.72
CA LYS A 70 -0.61 -6.79 -9.90
C LYS A 70 0.19 -8.06 -9.64
N ARG A 71 1.32 -7.99 -8.92
CA ARG A 71 2.12 -9.16 -8.56
C ARG A 71 1.37 -10.13 -7.63
N ILE A 72 0.65 -9.61 -6.64
CA ILE A 72 -0.12 -10.43 -5.68
C ILE A 72 -1.30 -11.08 -6.39
N MET A 73 -2.06 -10.32 -7.18
CA MET A 73 -3.19 -10.84 -7.96
C MET A 73 -2.78 -11.90 -8.99
N VAL A 74 -1.62 -11.73 -9.64
CA VAL A 74 -1.11 -12.73 -10.60
C VAL A 74 -0.68 -14.02 -9.90
N SER A 75 -0.24 -13.94 -8.64
CA SER A 75 0.15 -15.13 -7.87
C SER A 75 -1.05 -15.97 -7.40
N GLU A 76 -2.24 -15.38 -7.26
CA GLU A 76 -3.47 -16.12 -6.93
C GLU A 76 -4.12 -16.79 -8.15
N TYR A 77 -3.97 -16.22 -9.35
CA TYR A 77 -4.60 -16.73 -10.58
C TYR A 77 -3.80 -17.82 -11.33
N LEU A 78 -2.68 -18.28 -10.76
CA LEU A 78 -1.79 -19.28 -11.38
C LEU A 78 -1.82 -20.65 -10.68
N PHE A 79 -2.92 -20.96 -9.99
CA PHE A 79 -3.21 -22.29 -9.43
C PHE A 79 -4.44 -22.91 -10.09
#